data_AF-A0A846S323-F1
#
_entry.id   AF-A0A846S323-F1
#
_cell.length_a   1.000
_cell.length_b   1.000
_cell.length_c   1.000
_cell.angle_alpha   90.00
_cell.angle_beta   90.00
_cell.angle_gamma   90.00
#
_symmetry.space_group_name_H-M   'P 1'
#
loop_
_entity.id
_entity.type
_entity.pdbx_description
1 polymer ?
#
loop_
_entity_poly.entity_id
_entity_poly.type
_entity_poly.pdbx_seq_one_letter_code
_entity_poly.pdbx_strand_id
1 'polypeptide(L)'
;MQVRRFAEQRDVSLSDFASTRLGPEHIEDADLVLTMERSHRSAVVQLAPAALRRTFTLREFARILPLVPPESRTQPAQRWHSLAALTQRYRRPAPDSQTADDVIDPYGRSDAVYTEMFDQMVPALDSLISWERRFSADAT
;
A
#
# COMPACT_ATOMS: atom_id res chain seq x y z
N MET A 1 -3.07 4.65 -21.84
CA MET A 1 -2.65 6.07 -21.84
C MET A 1 -2.96 6.79 -20.53
N GLN A 2 -4.04 6.46 -19.79
CA GLN A 2 -4.39 7.22 -18.58
C GLN A 2 -3.37 7.14 -17.45
N VAL A 3 -2.77 5.98 -17.17
CA VAL A 3 -1.77 5.85 -16.08
C VAL A 3 -0.51 6.69 -16.31
N ARG A 4 0.00 6.74 -17.55
CA ARG A 4 1.13 7.62 -17.91
C ARG A 4 0.79 9.08 -17.72
N ARG A 5 -0.36 9.52 -18.25
CA ARG A 5 -0.84 10.90 -18.09
C ARG A 5 -0.99 11.29 -16.62
N PHE A 6 -1.50 10.38 -15.79
CA PHE A 6 -1.64 10.63 -14.36
C PHE A 6 -0.29 10.75 -13.65
N ALA A 7 0.68 9.89 -14.01
CA ALA A 7 2.04 9.95 -13.47
C ALA A 7 2.76 11.25 -13.87
N GLU A 8 2.62 11.66 -15.14
CA GLU A 8 3.14 12.95 -15.65
C GLU A 8 2.57 14.15 -14.88
N GLN A 9 1.26 14.15 -14.58
CA GLN A 9 0.63 15.20 -13.77
C GLN A 9 1.18 15.30 -12.34
N ARG A 10 1.83 14.25 -11.85
CA ARG A 10 2.43 14.17 -10.51
C ARG A 10 3.96 14.19 -10.54
N ASP A 11 4.57 14.43 -11.69
CA ASP A 11 6.02 14.40 -11.89
C ASP A 11 6.66 13.06 -11.49
N VAL A 12 5.94 11.96 -11.75
CA VAL A 12 6.41 10.58 -11.49
C VAL A 12 6.81 9.92 -12.80
N SER A 13 8.05 9.44 -12.90
CA SER A 13 8.50 8.65 -14.05
C SER A 13 8.01 7.21 -13.96
N LEU A 14 7.51 6.68 -15.09
CA LEU A 14 7.21 5.26 -15.29
C LEU A 14 8.20 4.59 -16.26
N SER A 15 9.32 5.25 -16.59
CA SER A 15 10.32 4.73 -17.53
C SER A 15 10.88 3.37 -17.10
N ASP A 16 11.03 3.19 -15.79
CA ASP A 16 11.70 2.02 -15.21
C ASP A 16 10.69 0.93 -14.81
N PHE A 17 9.40 1.15 -15.10
CA PHE A 17 8.36 0.18 -14.80
C PHE A 17 8.42 -1.01 -15.77
N ALA A 18 8.67 -2.20 -15.24
CA ALA A 18 8.53 -3.46 -15.93
C ALA A 18 7.49 -4.33 -15.22
N SER A 19 6.57 -4.92 -15.98
CA SER A 19 5.64 -5.89 -15.43
C SER A 19 6.39 -7.15 -15.04
N THR A 20 6.33 -7.51 -13.76
CA THR A 20 7.00 -8.68 -13.20
C THR A 20 5.96 -9.63 -12.61
N ARG A 21 6.10 -10.93 -12.89
CA ARG A 21 5.26 -11.95 -12.27
C ARG A 21 5.70 -12.10 -10.82
N LEU A 22 4.74 -11.99 -9.89
CA LEU A 22 4.99 -12.23 -8.48
C LEU A 22 5.38 -13.69 -8.25
N GLY A 23 6.49 -13.90 -7.55
CA GLY A 23 6.99 -15.19 -7.08
C GLY A 23 7.30 -15.13 -5.57
N PRO A 24 7.48 -16.29 -4.89
CA PRO A 24 7.79 -16.34 -3.46
C PRO A 24 8.99 -15.49 -3.06
N GLU A 25 10.05 -15.47 -3.88
CA GLU A 25 11.28 -14.71 -3.65
C GLU A 25 11.03 -13.21 -3.45
N HIS A 26 10.10 -12.64 -4.21
CA HIS A 26 9.71 -11.23 -4.08
C HIS A 26 9.00 -10.94 -2.75
N ILE A 27 8.30 -11.95 -2.21
CA ILE A 27 7.53 -11.82 -0.99
C ILE A 27 8.45 -12.03 0.21
N GLU A 28 9.34 -13.02 0.17
CA GLU A 28 10.24 -13.38 1.28
C GLU A 28 11.11 -12.21 1.72
N ASP A 29 11.67 -11.47 0.76
CA ASP A 29 12.56 -10.33 1.00
C ASP A 29 11.84 -9.05 1.44
N ALA A 30 10.51 -8.99 1.34
CA ALA A 30 9.74 -7.78 1.63
C ALA A 30 9.39 -7.65 3.12
N ASP A 31 9.80 -6.56 3.77
CA ASP A 31 9.37 -6.27 5.15
C ASP A 31 7.86 -5.93 5.27
N LEU A 32 7.28 -5.43 4.18
CA LEU A 32 5.88 -5.03 4.06
C LEU A 32 5.39 -5.31 2.63
N VAL A 33 4.20 -5.91 2.51
CA VAL A 33 3.53 -6.15 1.23
C VAL A 33 2.20 -5.40 1.21
N LEU A 34 2.05 -4.49 0.26
CA LEU A 34 0.82 -3.73 0.01
C LEU A 34 0.16 -4.21 -1.28
N THR A 35 -1.06 -4.73 -1.18
CA THR A 35 -1.83 -5.22 -2.32
C THR A 35 -2.96 -4.26 -2.69
N MET A 36 -3.43 -4.33 -3.94
CA MET A 36 -4.53 -3.46 -4.38
C MET A 36 -5.90 -3.95 -3.90
N GLU A 37 -6.07 -5.26 -3.67
CA GLU A 37 -7.33 -5.86 -3.22
C GLU A 37 -7.07 -7.09 -2.34
N ARG A 38 -8.13 -7.59 -1.71
CA ARG A 38 -8.08 -8.76 -0.82
C ARG A 38 -7.75 -10.05 -1.55
N SER A 39 -8.17 -10.25 -2.79
CA SER A 39 -7.80 -11.42 -3.60
C SER A 39 -6.30 -11.47 -3.85
N HIS A 40 -5.67 -10.31 -4.14
CA HIS A 40 -4.22 -10.21 -4.24
C HIS A 40 -3.53 -10.56 -2.92
N ARG A 41 -4.05 -10.09 -1.78
CA ARG A 41 -3.54 -10.47 -0.45
C ARG A 41 -3.66 -11.98 -0.21
N SER A 42 -4.79 -12.58 -0.57
CA SER A 42 -4.98 -14.03 -0.48
C SER A 42 -3.97 -14.78 -1.35
N ALA A 43 -3.68 -14.31 -2.56
CA ALA A 43 -2.68 -14.89 -3.44
C ALA A 43 -1.26 -14.79 -2.84
N VAL A 44 -0.89 -13.65 -2.26
CA VAL A 44 0.38 -13.48 -1.54
C VAL A 44 0.51 -14.49 -0.40
N VAL A 45 -0.54 -14.64 0.44
CA VAL A 45 -0.52 -15.56 1.58
C VAL A 45 -0.52 -17.02 1.14
N GLN A 46 -1.15 -17.36 0.02
CA GLN A 46 -1.08 -18.71 -0.56
C GLN A 46 0.34 -19.05 -1.05
N LEU A 47 1.03 -18.09 -1.66
CA LEU A 47 2.42 -18.26 -2.12
C LEU A 47 3.41 -18.30 -0.96
N ALA A 48 3.22 -17.46 0.06
CA ALA A 48 4.10 -17.35 1.22
C ALA A 48 3.28 -17.15 2.51
N PRO A 49 2.85 -18.24 3.17
CA PRO A 49 2.01 -18.17 4.37
C PRO A 49 2.61 -17.33 5.51
N ALA A 50 3.95 -17.32 5.63
CA ALA A 50 4.67 -16.52 6.62
C ALA A 50 4.45 -15.00 6.48
N ALA A 51 4.10 -14.52 5.28
CA ALA A 51 3.88 -13.10 4.99
C ALA A 51 2.52 -12.57 5.50
N LEU A 52 1.65 -13.43 6.05
CA LEU A 52 0.30 -13.06 6.51
C LEU A 52 0.28 -11.83 7.43
N ARG A 53 1.28 -11.72 8.33
CA ARG A 53 1.38 -10.63 9.31
C ARG A 53 2.01 -9.35 8.76
N ARG A 54 2.52 -9.37 7.54
CA ARG A 54 3.10 -8.20 6.87
C ARG A 54 2.44 -7.88 5.53
N THR A 55 1.28 -8.50 5.26
CA THR A 55 0.50 -8.27 4.04
C THR A 55 -0.82 -7.58 4.35
N PHE A 56 -1.05 -6.47 3.68
CA PHE A 56 -2.23 -5.61 3.82
C PHE A 56 -2.69 -5.15 2.44
N THR A 57 -3.95 -4.76 2.31
CA THR A 57 -4.29 -3.92 1.15
C THR A 57 -3.78 -2.49 1.40
N LEU A 58 -3.52 -1.74 0.34
CA LEU A 58 -3.02 -0.36 0.43
C LEU A 58 -3.95 0.51 1.30
N ARG A 59 -5.25 0.45 1.03
CA ARG A 59 -6.25 1.27 1.73
C ARG A 59 -6.44 0.83 3.18
N GLU A 60 -6.37 -0.48 3.46
CA GLU A 60 -6.37 -1.02 4.83
C GLU A 60 -5.19 -0.45 5.62
N PHE A 61 -3.97 -0.53 5.06
CA PHE A 61 -2.76 -0.06 5.74
C PHE A 61 -2.81 1.45 5.99
N ALA A 62 -3.22 2.24 4.99
CA ALA A 62 -3.36 3.70 5.12
C ALA A 62 -4.40 4.12 6.17
N ARG A 63 -5.44 3.30 6.38
CA ARG A 63 -6.46 3.52 7.42
C ARG A 63 -5.93 3.20 8.82
N ILE A 64 -5.09 2.18 8.95
CA ILE A 64 -4.56 1.72 10.25
C ILE A 64 -3.38 2.59 10.70
N LEU A 65 -2.50 2.99 9.78
CA LEU A 65 -1.23 3.65 10.09
C LEU A 65 -1.35 4.85 11.06
N PRO A 66 -2.33 5.77 10.91
CA PRO A 66 -2.49 6.90 11.83
C PRO A 66 -2.83 6.52 13.27
N LEU A 67 -3.30 5.29 13.52
CA LEU A 67 -3.64 4.78 14.84
C LEU A 67 -2.43 4.22 15.58
N VAL A 68 -1.32 3.99 14.88
CA VAL A 68 -0.12 3.36 15.43
C VAL A 68 0.79 4.44 16.02
N PRO A 69 1.18 4.32 17.30
CA PRO A 69 2.18 5.20 17.89
C PRO A 69 3.49 5.14 17.11
N PRO A 70 4.03 6.28 16.66
CA PRO A 70 5.22 6.31 15.84
C PRO A 70 6.47 5.98 16.68
N GLU A 71 7.36 5.15 16.14
CA GLU A 71 8.73 5.03 16.64
C GLU A 71 9.53 6.24 16.12
N SER A 72 9.53 7.31 16.91
CA SER A 72 10.26 8.52 16.59
C SER A 72 11.78 8.27 16.65
N ARG A 73 12.54 8.79 15.66
CA ARG A 73 14.02 8.74 15.56
C ARG A 73 14.67 7.49 14.95
N THR A 74 13.93 6.64 14.24
CA THR A 74 14.51 5.56 13.40
C THR A 74 14.64 6.00 11.95
N GLN A 75 15.51 5.33 11.17
CA GLN A 75 15.57 5.52 9.73
C GLN A 75 14.25 5.06 9.07
N PRO A 76 13.84 5.64 7.93
CA PRO A 76 12.59 5.28 7.24
C PRO A 76 12.40 3.76 7.11
N ALA A 77 13.36 3.04 6.52
CA ALA A 77 13.25 1.59 6.30
C ALA A 77 12.97 0.80 7.60
N GLN A 78 13.68 1.12 8.69
CA GLN A 78 13.48 0.47 9.99
C GLN A 78 12.11 0.80 10.57
N ARG A 79 11.64 2.04 10.40
CA ARG A 79 10.31 2.46 10.84
C ARG A 79 9.21 1.67 10.13
N TRP A 80 9.30 1.54 8.81
CA TRP A 80 8.34 0.79 8.01
C TRP A 80 8.33 -0.70 8.34
N HIS A 81 9.49 -1.29 8.63
CA HIS A 81 9.60 -2.65 9.15
C HIS A 81 8.86 -2.81 10.49
N SER A 82 9.14 -1.96 11.49
CA SER A 82 8.45 -2.00 12.79
C SER A 82 6.94 -1.81 12.66
N LEU A 83 6.50 -0.91 11.78
CA LEU A 83 5.07 -0.64 11.54
C LEU A 83 4.32 -1.86 11.02
N ALA A 84 4.92 -2.70 10.18
CA ALA A 84 4.28 -3.93 9.71
C ALA A 84 3.89 -4.84 10.89
N ALA A 85 4.73 -4.91 11.93
CA ALA A 85 4.45 -5.66 13.16
C ALA A 85 3.45 -4.95 14.08
N LEU A 86 3.57 -3.63 14.25
CA LEU A 86 2.73 -2.84 15.17
C LEU A 86 1.29 -2.72 14.67
N THR A 87 1.09 -2.49 13.37
CA THR A 87 -0.23 -2.32 12.74
C THR A 87 -1.15 -3.53 12.95
N GLN A 88 -0.59 -4.74 13.15
CA GLN A 88 -1.36 -5.93 13.48
C GLN A 88 -2.25 -5.76 14.72
N ARG A 89 -1.80 -5.00 15.73
CA ARG A 89 -2.56 -4.76 16.96
C ARG A 89 -3.75 -3.83 16.76
N TYR A 90 -3.69 -3.03 15.70
CA TYR A 90 -4.70 -2.02 15.35
C TYR A 90 -5.59 -2.47 14.19
N ARG A 91 -5.35 -3.68 13.67
CA ARG A 91 -6.12 -4.28 12.59
C ARG A 91 -7.52 -4.63 13.10
N ARG A 92 -8.45 -3.69 12.92
CA ARG A 92 -9.88 -3.92 13.10
C ARG A 92 -10.52 -4.27 11.76
N PRO A 93 -11.55 -5.14 11.74
CA PRO A 93 -12.37 -5.33 10.56
C PRO A 93 -12.85 -3.98 10.01
N ALA A 94 -12.79 -3.79 8.69
CA ALA A 94 -13.29 -2.58 8.06
C ALA A 94 -14.79 -2.41 8.35
N PRO A 95 -15.28 -1.19 8.62
CA PRO A 95 -16.71 -0.96 8.77
C PRO A 95 -17.42 -1.21 7.43
N ASP A 96 -18.34 -2.17 7.45
CA ASP A 96 -19.56 -2.28 6.64
C ASP A 96 -19.50 -2.34 5.10
N SER A 97 -18.35 -2.49 4.46
CA SER A 97 -18.34 -3.02 3.10
C SER A 97 -17.23 -4.01 2.90
N GLN A 98 -17.58 -5.17 2.33
CA GLN A 98 -16.63 -6.24 2.05
C GLN A 98 -15.45 -5.66 1.26
N THR A 99 -15.70 -4.77 0.30
CA THR A 99 -14.69 -4.18 -0.61
C THR A 99 -14.16 -2.80 -0.19
N ALA A 100 -14.40 -2.33 1.04
CA ALA A 100 -14.02 -0.98 1.49
C ALA A 100 -12.54 -0.65 1.23
N ASP A 101 -11.69 -1.65 1.40
CA ASP A 101 -10.24 -1.53 1.34
C ASP A 101 -9.65 -2.01 -0.01
N ASP A 102 -10.50 -2.35 -1.00
CA ASP A 102 -10.07 -2.76 -2.34
C ASP A 102 -9.94 -1.53 -3.26
N VAL A 103 -9.01 -1.57 -4.21
CA VAL A 103 -8.85 -0.60 -5.30
C VAL A 103 -9.38 -1.24 -6.57
N ILE A 104 -10.29 -0.55 -7.27
CA ILE A 104 -10.92 -1.05 -8.50
C ILE A 104 -9.89 -1.24 -9.62
N ASP A 105 -9.95 -2.38 -10.32
CA ASP A 105 -9.12 -2.64 -11.49
C ASP A 105 -9.71 -1.98 -12.75
N PRO A 106 -9.02 -1.00 -13.37
CA PRO A 106 -9.51 -0.32 -14.56
C PRO A 106 -9.13 -1.02 -15.87
N TYR A 107 -8.49 -2.19 -15.85
CA TYR A 107 -7.99 -2.86 -17.05
C TYR A 107 -9.10 -3.11 -18.09
N GLY A 108 -8.91 -2.58 -19.30
CA GLY A 108 -9.91 -2.67 -20.39
C GLY A 108 -11.21 -1.90 -20.13
N ARG A 109 -11.27 -1.03 -19.12
CA ARG A 109 -12.46 -0.25 -18.74
C ARG A 109 -12.37 1.21 -19.21
N SER A 110 -13.44 1.95 -18.95
CA SER A 110 -13.57 3.36 -19.32
C SER A 110 -12.70 4.28 -18.46
N ASP A 111 -12.46 5.50 -18.94
CA ASP A 111 -11.75 6.58 -18.24
C ASP A 111 -12.32 6.89 -16.85
N ALA A 112 -13.63 6.73 -16.69
CA ALA A 112 -14.29 6.91 -15.40
C ALA A 112 -13.78 5.89 -14.36
N VAL A 113 -13.54 4.63 -14.76
CA VAL A 113 -13.02 3.60 -13.86
C VAL A 113 -11.54 3.84 -13.52
N TYR A 114 -10.75 4.36 -14.46
CA TYR A 114 -9.40 4.83 -14.15
C TYR A 114 -9.40 5.97 -13.14
N THR A 115 -10.32 6.92 -13.30
CA THR A 115 -10.49 8.03 -12.35
C THR A 115 -10.85 7.50 -10.97
N GLU A 116 -11.81 6.58 -10.89
CA GLU A 116 -12.20 5.94 -9.64
C GLU A 116 -11.04 5.17 -8.98
N MET A 117 -10.24 4.42 -9.76
CA MET A 117 -9.02 3.77 -9.25
C MET A 117 -8.08 4.80 -8.62
N PHE A 118 -7.85 5.94 -9.27
CA PHE A 118 -7.00 7.00 -8.71
C PHE A 118 -7.61 7.62 -7.44
N ASP A 119 -8.91 7.90 -7.44
CA ASP A 119 -9.62 8.46 -6.28
C ASP A 119 -9.56 7.51 -5.06
N GLN A 120 -9.44 6.21 -5.29
CA GLN A 120 -9.28 5.20 -4.23
C GLN A 120 -7.82 5.03 -3.79
N MET A 121 -6.87 5.04 -4.73
CA MET A 121 -5.44 4.74 -4.48
C MET A 121 -4.66 5.94 -3.93
N VAL A 122 -4.89 7.13 -4.49
CA VAL A 122 -4.06 8.31 -4.27
C VAL A 122 -4.21 8.86 -2.85
N PRO A 123 -5.41 9.02 -2.28
CA PRO A 123 -5.53 9.47 -0.89
C PRO A 123 -4.84 8.52 0.11
N ALA A 124 -4.85 7.22 -0.19
CA ALA A 124 -4.13 6.24 0.62
C ALA A 124 -2.61 6.47 0.54
N LEU A 125 -2.04 6.61 -0.66
CA LEU A 125 -0.62 6.93 -0.84
C LEU A 125 -0.23 8.26 -0.18
N ASP A 126 -1.02 9.31 -0.37
CA ASP A 126 -0.77 10.63 0.19
C ASP A 126 -0.76 10.59 1.73
N SER A 127 -1.65 9.79 2.34
CA SER A 127 -1.66 9.54 3.78
C SER A 127 -0.36 8.89 4.26
N LEU A 128 0.11 7.85 3.57
CA LEU A 128 1.36 7.15 3.89
C LEU A 128 2.58 8.07 3.77
N ILE A 129 2.67 8.82 2.68
CA ILE A 129 3.78 9.75 2.42
C ILE A 129 3.78 10.89 3.43
N SER A 130 2.61 11.47 3.73
CA SER A 130 2.48 12.58 4.68
C SER A 130 2.83 12.13 6.11
N TRP A 131 2.43 10.92 6.48
CA TRP A 131 2.81 10.30 7.75
C TRP A 131 4.34 10.19 7.85
N GLU A 132 5.01 9.65 6.83
CA GLU A 132 6.46 9.47 6.83
C GLU A 132 7.22 10.80 6.88
N ARG A 133 6.76 11.81 6.15
CA ARG A 133 7.37 13.15 6.14
C ARG A 133 7.32 13.81 7.51
N ARG A 134 6.22 13.63 8.26
CA ARG A 134 6.08 14.15 9.62
C ARG A 134 7.17 13.62 10.56
N PHE A 135 7.51 12.33 10.46
CA PHE A 135 8.49 11.70 11.35
C PHE A 135 9.92 11.75 10.83
N SER A 136 10.11 12.07 9.55
CA SER A 136 11.43 12.34 8.98
C SER A 136 11.92 13.75 9.30
N ALA A 137 11.00 14.72 9.42
CA ALA A 137 11.34 16.10 9.80
C ALA A 137 11.82 16.23 11.26
N ASP A 138 11.33 15.37 12.17
CA ASP A 138 11.70 15.36 13.59
C ASP A 138 13.02 14.60 13.88
N ALA A 139 13.71 14.10 12.84
CA ALA A 139 14.94 13.31 12.95
C ALA A 139 16.22 14.10 12.58
N THR A 140 16.12 15.42 12.38
CA THR A 140 17.26 16.34 12.22
C THR A 140 17.52 17.09 13.51
#